data_AF-A0A7C1HWW2-F1
#
_entry.id   AF-A0A7C1HWW2-F1
#
_cell.length_a   1.000
_cell.length_b   1.000
_cell.length_c   1.000
_cell.angle_alpha   90.00
_cell.angle_beta   90.00
_cell.angle_gamma   90.00
#
_symmetry.space_group_name_H-M   'P 1'
#
loop_
_entity.id
_entity.type
_entity.pdbx_description
1 polymer ?
#
loop_
_entity_poly.entity_id
_entity_poly.type
_entity_poly.pdbx_seq_one_letter_code
_entity_poly.pdbx_strand_id
1 'polypeptide(L)'
;MNNQEVLVLSASLSALTYSLGAMLLGLPLPFPSLKKLGSSLMKDAVFSMFIVALSSMLLSLPVTLYDRIGADWGFFDEWIAKRTLILSSLKAGASFASSLLSKVAGELALDSFLEPLIKSVNYSLLTLYLALSLSIIVRYHYAKLILLGILLSSIPMKLARGVGCYLIAFSIVFYAGMPLMPLFVEDFSTPLEYPDMNTDVVQGAIRVLDQRGVPVPYAVVSGYDLESGRLLFTYTTNTLGITTIKSPLDGLPRSRAYNLVVEVMGWQVSANPSVVKPALYEQSIGGRVELDVHLEDVVIVDERGVYLLVGNGSVSSISEEEGTKRVYLGEPGQHVLLVHPSTCYIDVSGYILTRSTSTWNNILVVSNEIFVENTSEPIMISVKHCSAPSIDLYRPYTLSTGLSVKDRFAQTASQIILNYVVLPAVYVAILLSITSALAYTLSGAREKLPLKPW
;
A
#
# COMPACT_ATOMS: atom_id res chain seq x y z
N MET A 1 -14.84 44.25 -23.00
CA MET A 1 -15.53 44.19 -24.30
C MET A 1 -16.83 43.43 -24.12
N ASN A 2 -17.92 44.01 -24.61
CA ASN A 2 -19.22 43.37 -24.66
C ASN A 2 -19.24 42.28 -25.77
N ASN A 3 -20.07 41.25 -25.66
CA ASN A 3 -20.09 40.13 -26.63
C ASN A 3 -20.34 40.62 -28.06
N GLN A 4 -21.20 41.64 -28.22
CA GLN A 4 -21.50 42.28 -29.51
C GLN A 4 -20.28 43.01 -30.09
N GLU A 5 -19.46 43.66 -29.26
CA GLU A 5 -18.26 44.38 -29.72
C GLU A 5 -17.23 43.41 -30.33
N VAL A 6 -17.08 42.21 -29.73
CA VAL A 6 -16.16 41.18 -30.25
C VAL A 6 -16.60 40.68 -31.62
N LEU A 7 -17.91 40.49 -31.81
CA LEU A 7 -18.47 40.03 -33.09
C LEU A 7 -18.36 41.11 -34.18
N VAL A 8 -18.65 42.37 -33.84
CA VAL A 8 -18.49 43.50 -34.76
C VAL A 8 -17.01 43.67 -35.15
N LEU A 9 -16.09 43.55 -34.19
CA LEU A 9 -14.66 43.59 -34.47
C LEU A 9 -14.24 42.45 -35.41
N SER A 10 -14.70 41.22 -35.14
CA SER A 10 -14.43 40.05 -35.99
C SER A 10 -14.95 40.22 -37.42
N ALA A 11 -16.18 40.72 -37.58
CA ALA A 11 -16.77 41.02 -38.89
C ALA A 11 -15.98 42.10 -39.64
N SER A 12 -15.57 43.15 -38.92
CA SER A 12 -14.82 44.28 -39.50
C SER A 12 -13.42 43.84 -39.94
N LEU A 13 -12.76 43.00 -39.15
CA LEU A 13 -11.45 42.41 -39.49
C LEU A 13 -11.55 41.52 -40.74
N SER A 14 -12.64 40.76 -40.84
CA SER A 14 -12.93 39.92 -42.00
C SER A 14 -13.18 40.77 -43.26
N ALA A 15 -14.01 41.81 -43.17
CA ALA A 15 -14.28 42.72 -44.28
C ALA A 15 -13.02 43.45 -44.76
N LEU A 16 -12.19 43.92 -43.83
CA LEU A 16 -10.90 44.54 -44.12
C LEU A 16 -9.95 43.58 -44.85
N THR A 17 -9.91 42.32 -44.41
CA THR A 17 -9.10 41.27 -45.04
C THR A 17 -9.56 40.99 -46.47
N TYR A 18 -10.88 40.97 -46.71
CA TYR A 18 -11.46 40.81 -48.04
C TYR A 18 -11.10 41.98 -48.96
N SER A 19 -11.26 43.23 -48.49
CA SER A 19 -10.95 44.42 -49.28
C SER A 19 -9.47 44.51 -49.62
N LEU A 20 -8.58 44.20 -48.67
CA LEU A 20 -7.13 44.12 -48.93
C LEU A 20 -6.81 43.05 -49.99
N GLY A 21 -7.46 41.89 -49.91
CA GLY A 21 -7.30 40.83 -50.91
C GLY A 21 -7.76 41.25 -52.30
N ALA A 22 -8.91 41.92 -52.40
CA ALA A 22 -9.45 42.45 -53.64
C ALA A 22 -8.55 43.54 -54.26
N MET A 23 -8.01 44.45 -53.44
CA MET A 23 -7.05 45.46 -53.89
C MET A 23 -5.78 44.82 -54.44
N LEU A 24 -5.21 43.83 -53.74
CA LEU A 24 -4.02 43.09 -54.18
C LEU A 24 -4.21 42.37 -55.52
N LEU A 25 -5.42 41.89 -55.80
CA LEU A 25 -5.74 41.27 -57.10
C LEU A 25 -5.99 42.30 -58.21
N GLY A 26 -6.58 43.45 -57.89
CA GLY A 26 -6.87 44.53 -58.84
C GLY A 26 -5.64 45.37 -59.22
N LEU A 27 -4.54 45.25 -58.47
CA LEU A 27 -3.28 45.94 -58.77
C LEU A 27 -2.68 45.47 -60.11
N PRO A 28 -2.29 46.41 -61.01
CA PRO A 28 -1.65 46.09 -62.29
C PRO A 28 -0.16 45.73 -62.12
N LEU A 29 0.15 44.87 -61.15
CA LEU A 29 1.52 44.41 -60.86
C LEU A 29 1.74 42.98 -61.38
N PRO A 30 2.88 42.69 -62.03
CA PRO A 30 3.17 41.37 -62.60
C PRO A 30 3.77 40.38 -61.57
N PHE A 31 3.47 40.53 -60.27
CA PHE A 31 3.97 39.62 -59.24
C PHE A 31 2.95 38.51 -58.94
N PRO A 32 3.15 37.26 -59.41
CA PRO A 32 2.20 36.17 -59.20
C PRO A 32 2.02 35.81 -57.72
N SER A 33 3.05 36.02 -56.88
CA SER A 33 2.97 35.80 -55.43
C SER A 33 2.00 36.76 -54.74
N LEU A 34 1.97 38.04 -55.16
CA LEU A 34 1.02 39.03 -54.64
C LEU A 34 -0.42 38.67 -55.03
N LYS A 35 -0.64 38.23 -56.28
CA LYS A 35 -1.96 37.79 -56.75
C LYS A 35 -2.43 36.53 -56.00
N LYS A 36 -1.55 35.56 -55.78
CA LYS A 36 -1.84 34.39 -54.95
C LYS A 36 -2.20 34.79 -53.51
N LEU A 37 -1.46 35.72 -52.91
CA LEU A 37 -1.74 36.26 -51.58
C LEU A 37 -3.12 36.93 -51.53
N GLY A 38 -3.44 37.81 -52.49
CA GLY A 38 -4.76 38.46 -52.58
C GLY A 38 -5.91 37.45 -52.68
N SER A 39 -5.75 36.42 -53.53
CA SER A 39 -6.74 35.34 -53.64
C SER A 39 -6.88 34.50 -52.35
N SER A 40 -5.79 34.33 -51.59
CA SER A 40 -5.82 33.63 -50.30
C SER A 40 -6.56 34.46 -49.24
N LEU A 41 -6.25 35.76 -49.16
CA LEU A 41 -6.88 36.68 -48.21
C LEU A 41 -8.40 36.77 -48.42
N MET A 42 -8.86 36.82 -49.68
CA MET A 42 -10.29 36.80 -49.97
C MET A 42 -10.95 35.48 -49.53
N LYS A 43 -10.33 34.33 -49.79
CA LYS A 43 -10.85 33.02 -49.33
C LYS A 43 -10.91 32.94 -47.81
N ASP A 44 -9.92 33.50 -47.13
CA ASP A 44 -9.84 33.53 -45.67
C ASP A 44 -10.92 34.43 -45.07
N ALA A 45 -11.10 35.63 -45.63
CA ALA A 45 -12.15 36.54 -45.21
C ALA A 45 -13.56 35.97 -45.41
N VAL A 46 -13.83 35.28 -46.53
CA VAL A 46 -15.13 34.63 -46.73
C VAL A 46 -15.39 33.57 -45.66
N PHE A 47 -14.37 32.79 -45.30
CA PHE A 47 -14.48 31.79 -44.24
C PHE A 47 -14.72 32.42 -42.86
N SER A 48 -13.95 33.43 -42.49
CA SER A 48 -14.09 34.12 -41.20
C SER A 48 -15.46 34.79 -41.09
N MET A 49 -15.96 35.39 -42.17
CA MET A 49 -17.30 35.97 -42.21
C MET A 49 -18.40 34.91 -42.06
N PHE A 50 -18.20 33.72 -42.62
CA PHE A 50 -19.08 32.58 -42.41
C PHE A 50 -19.10 32.10 -40.95
N ILE A 51 -17.94 32.00 -40.28
CA ILE A 51 -17.88 31.68 -38.84
C ILE A 51 -18.60 32.74 -38.01
N VAL A 52 -18.40 34.03 -38.31
CA VAL A 52 -19.08 35.13 -37.61
C VAL A 52 -20.59 35.04 -37.80
N ALA A 53 -21.06 34.70 -39.00
CA ALA A 53 -22.48 34.48 -39.28
C ALA A 53 -23.06 33.28 -38.50
N LEU A 54 -22.25 32.24 -38.26
CA LEU A 54 -22.64 31.07 -37.46
C LEU A 54 -22.51 31.28 -35.93
N SER A 55 -22.11 32.46 -35.47
CA SER A 55 -21.82 32.70 -34.04
C SER A 55 -22.97 32.37 -33.09
N SER A 56 -24.22 32.66 -33.46
CA SER A 56 -25.40 32.34 -32.64
C SER A 56 -25.61 30.83 -32.48
N MET A 57 -25.41 30.08 -33.56
CA MET A 57 -25.43 28.62 -33.56
C MET A 57 -24.29 28.07 -32.69
N LEU A 58 -23.06 28.57 -32.89
CA LEU A 58 -21.90 28.13 -32.12
C LEU A 58 -22.04 28.40 -30.62
N LEU A 59 -22.64 29.51 -30.22
CA LEU A 59 -22.85 29.86 -28.80
C LEU A 59 -23.95 29.03 -28.14
N SER A 60 -24.96 28.57 -28.89
CA SER A 60 -26.05 27.73 -28.36
C SER A 60 -25.71 26.24 -28.38
N LEU A 61 -24.81 25.81 -29.27
CA LEU A 61 -24.42 24.41 -29.48
C LEU A 61 -24.00 23.68 -28.19
N PRO A 62 -23.11 24.24 -27.33
CA PRO A 62 -22.67 23.58 -26.09
C PRO A 62 -23.83 23.20 -25.17
N VAL A 63 -24.77 24.13 -24.97
CA VAL A 63 -25.94 23.94 -24.11
C VAL A 63 -26.90 22.91 -24.71
N THR A 64 -27.18 23.02 -26.01
CA THR A 64 -28.06 22.05 -26.69
C THR A 64 -27.51 20.62 -26.69
N LEU A 65 -26.18 20.45 -26.79
CA LEU A 65 -25.55 19.13 -26.66
C LEU A 65 -25.62 18.62 -25.23
N TYR A 66 -25.31 19.47 -24.26
CA TYR A 66 -25.42 19.15 -22.84
C TYR A 66 -26.82 18.64 -22.48
N ASP A 67 -27.88 19.36 -22.89
CA ASP A 67 -29.27 19.00 -22.62
C ASP A 67 -29.67 17.67 -23.30
N ARG A 68 -29.19 17.42 -24.52
CA ARG A 68 -29.52 16.18 -25.27
C ARG A 68 -28.81 14.94 -24.75
N ILE A 69 -27.59 15.10 -24.26
CA ILE A 69 -26.82 13.99 -23.70
C ILE A 69 -27.34 13.64 -22.30
N GLY A 70 -28.11 14.53 -21.66
CA GLY A 70 -28.59 14.33 -20.29
C GLY A 70 -27.47 14.45 -19.27
N ALA A 71 -26.43 15.22 -19.60
CA ALA A 71 -25.31 15.49 -18.71
C ALA A 71 -25.76 16.37 -17.53
N ASP A 72 -25.15 16.20 -16.36
CA ASP A 72 -25.44 17.02 -15.17
C ASP A 72 -24.16 17.55 -14.52
N TRP A 73 -24.01 18.87 -14.50
CA TRP A 73 -22.92 19.54 -13.76
C TRP A 73 -23.02 19.33 -12.25
N GLY A 74 -24.22 19.15 -11.70
CA GLY A 74 -24.43 18.87 -10.27
C GLY A 74 -23.79 17.55 -9.86
N PHE A 75 -24.06 16.48 -10.62
CA PHE A 75 -23.41 15.19 -10.43
C PHE A 75 -21.87 15.27 -10.48
N PHE A 76 -21.32 16.03 -11.43
CA PHE A 76 -19.88 16.28 -11.51
C PHE A 76 -19.31 16.99 -10.27
N ASP A 77 -20.00 18.04 -9.79
CA ASP A 77 -19.57 18.80 -8.61
C ASP A 77 -19.58 17.91 -7.35
N GLU A 78 -20.62 17.10 -7.16
CA GLU A 78 -20.72 16.15 -6.05
C GLU A 78 -19.62 15.07 -6.13
N TRP A 79 -19.39 14.55 -7.34
CA TRP A 79 -18.36 13.55 -7.60
C TRP A 79 -16.95 14.05 -7.24
N ILE A 80 -16.59 15.28 -7.64
CA ILE A 80 -15.30 15.89 -7.27
C ILE A 80 -15.24 16.13 -5.76
N ALA A 81 -16.29 16.70 -5.17
CA ALA A 81 -16.32 17.03 -3.74
C ALA A 81 -16.14 15.79 -2.87
N LYS A 82 -16.89 14.72 -3.14
CA LYS A 82 -16.81 13.44 -2.41
C LYS A 82 -15.42 12.82 -2.50
N ARG A 83 -14.83 12.76 -3.70
CA ARG A 83 -13.50 12.17 -3.91
C ARG A 83 -12.39 13.00 -3.27
N THR A 84 -12.50 14.33 -3.32
CA THR A 84 -11.56 15.26 -2.66
C THR A 84 -11.61 15.08 -1.15
N LEU A 85 -12.81 14.92 -0.57
CA LEU A 85 -12.99 14.68 0.86
C LEU A 85 -12.37 13.35 1.29
N ILE A 86 -12.63 12.26 0.54
CA ILE A 86 -12.05 10.94 0.81
C ILE A 86 -10.52 11.01 0.79
N LEU A 87 -9.92 11.55 -0.28
CA LEU A 87 -8.47 11.64 -0.40
C LEU A 87 -7.84 12.55 0.66
N SER A 88 -8.51 13.65 1.03
CA SER A 88 -8.04 14.54 2.10
C SER A 88 -8.07 13.86 3.46
N SER A 89 -9.13 13.09 3.74
CA SER A 89 -9.23 12.30 4.98
C SER A 89 -8.16 11.20 5.05
N LEU A 90 -7.90 10.52 3.93
CA LEU A 90 -6.86 9.49 3.82
C LEU A 90 -5.46 10.09 4.01
N LYS A 91 -5.20 11.27 3.41
CA LYS A 91 -3.96 12.02 3.62
C LYS A 91 -3.77 12.41 5.08
N ALA A 92 -4.81 12.96 5.70
CA ALA A 92 -4.77 13.33 7.11
C ALA A 92 -4.46 12.11 7.98
N GLY A 93 -5.19 10.99 7.79
CA GLY A 93 -4.96 9.74 8.51
C GLY A 93 -3.54 9.19 8.32
N ALA A 94 -3.04 9.15 7.08
CA ALA A 94 -1.69 8.69 6.79
C ALA A 94 -0.60 9.57 7.44
N SER A 95 -0.79 10.90 7.43
CA SER A 95 0.12 11.84 8.09
C SER A 95 0.06 11.74 9.62
N PHE A 96 -1.12 11.49 10.20
CA PHE A 96 -1.24 11.26 11.64
C PHE A 96 -0.53 9.95 12.02
N ALA A 97 -0.76 8.86 11.28
CA ALA A 97 -0.09 7.59 11.49
C ALA A 97 1.44 7.72 11.38
N SER A 98 1.94 8.43 10.36
CA SER A 98 3.38 8.67 10.21
C SER A 98 3.96 9.46 11.38
N SER A 99 3.22 10.44 11.92
CA SER A 99 3.65 11.26 13.06
C SER A 99 3.68 10.51 14.41
N LEU A 100 2.86 9.46 14.55
CA LEU A 100 2.85 8.60 15.74
C LEU A 100 3.95 7.54 15.65
N LEU A 101 4.13 6.94 14.48
CA LEU A 101 5.13 5.90 14.25
C LEU A 101 6.57 6.47 14.27
N SER A 102 6.79 7.71 13.84
CA SER A 102 8.08 8.41 13.95
C SER A 102 8.59 8.57 15.38
N LYS A 103 7.67 8.61 16.34
CA LYS A 103 8.02 8.69 17.77
C LYS A 103 8.40 7.34 18.38
N VAL A 104 8.05 6.22 17.74
CA VAL A 104 8.16 4.87 18.32
C VAL A 104 9.24 4.02 17.63
N ALA A 105 9.39 4.13 16.30
CA ALA A 105 10.21 3.18 15.52
C ALA A 105 11.50 3.78 14.93
N GLY A 106 11.75 5.09 15.12
CA GLY A 106 12.86 5.81 14.48
C GLY A 106 12.60 6.12 12.99
N GLU A 107 13.19 7.22 12.50
CA GLU A 107 12.93 7.81 11.16
C GLU A 107 13.09 6.84 9.98
N LEU A 108 14.02 5.86 10.08
CA LEU A 108 14.43 5.00 8.97
C LEU A 108 13.43 3.89 8.59
N ALA A 109 12.51 3.51 9.48
CA ALA A 109 11.50 2.49 9.17
C ALA A 109 10.30 3.05 8.37
N LEU A 110 10.10 4.37 8.38
CA LEU A 110 8.87 5.03 7.92
C LEU A 110 8.82 5.31 6.43
N ASP A 111 9.96 5.70 5.85
CA ASP A 111 10.05 6.10 4.45
C ASP A 111 9.68 4.95 3.49
N SER A 112 9.76 3.69 3.94
CA SER A 112 9.56 2.56 3.03
C SER A 112 8.11 2.09 2.85
N PHE A 113 7.19 2.39 3.79
CA PHE A 113 5.86 1.76 3.81
C PHE A 113 4.70 2.71 3.48
N LEU A 114 4.68 3.94 4.01
CA LEU A 114 3.57 4.88 3.81
C LEU A 114 3.81 5.89 2.68
N GLU A 115 5.07 6.08 2.28
CA GLU A 115 5.45 7.04 1.25
C GLU A 115 4.72 6.82 -0.09
N PRO A 116 4.57 5.57 -0.62
CA PRO A 116 3.84 5.34 -1.87
C PRO A 116 2.37 5.79 -1.77
N LEU A 117 1.73 5.55 -0.63
CA LEU A 117 0.35 5.95 -0.39
C LEU A 117 0.23 7.48 -0.35
N ILE A 118 1.07 8.17 0.41
CA ILE A 118 1.04 9.64 0.53
C ILE A 118 1.28 10.30 -0.83
N LYS A 119 2.26 9.80 -1.61
CA LYS A 119 2.53 10.29 -2.97
C LYS A 119 1.33 10.07 -3.89
N SER A 120 0.73 8.87 -3.88
CA SER A 120 -0.45 8.56 -4.71
C SER A 120 -1.62 9.51 -4.43
N VAL A 121 -1.86 9.82 -3.15
CA VAL A 121 -2.94 10.72 -2.73
C VAL A 121 -2.65 12.16 -3.18
N ASN A 122 -1.40 12.63 -3.05
CA ASN A 122 -1.02 13.97 -3.51
C ASN A 122 -1.21 14.14 -5.03
N TYR A 123 -0.76 13.16 -5.83
CA TYR A 123 -0.97 13.21 -7.28
C TYR A 123 -2.45 13.16 -7.67
N SER A 124 -3.23 12.36 -6.96
CA SER A 124 -4.68 12.26 -7.17
C SER A 124 -5.38 13.58 -6.84
N LEU A 125 -5.05 14.21 -5.72
CA LEU A 125 -5.59 15.54 -5.35
C LEU A 125 -5.21 16.60 -6.40
N LEU A 126 -3.96 16.64 -6.83
CA LEU A 126 -3.51 17.57 -7.87
C LEU A 126 -4.30 17.38 -9.17
N THR A 127 -4.55 16.14 -9.57
CA THR A 127 -5.34 15.84 -10.78
C THR A 127 -6.79 16.29 -10.63
N LEU A 128 -7.43 16.05 -9.49
CA LEU A 128 -8.78 16.54 -9.21
C LEU A 128 -8.85 18.08 -9.20
N TYR A 129 -7.86 18.76 -8.63
CA TYR A 129 -7.80 20.23 -8.67
C TYR A 129 -7.63 20.77 -10.10
N LEU A 130 -6.81 20.11 -10.92
CA LEU A 130 -6.68 20.47 -12.34
C LEU A 130 -7.98 20.25 -13.10
N ALA A 131 -8.65 19.11 -12.90
CA ALA A 131 -9.95 18.84 -13.50
C ALA A 131 -11.01 19.87 -13.06
N LEU A 132 -11.04 20.23 -11.77
CA LEU A 132 -11.93 21.25 -11.23
C LEU A 132 -11.65 22.62 -11.85
N SER A 133 -10.40 23.08 -11.87
CA SER A 133 -10.06 24.38 -12.47
C SER A 133 -10.42 24.44 -13.96
N LEU A 134 -10.16 23.37 -14.71
CA LEU A 134 -10.55 23.25 -16.11
C LEU A 134 -12.08 23.33 -16.26
N SER A 135 -12.82 22.63 -15.40
CA SER A 135 -14.29 22.60 -15.41
C SER A 135 -14.89 23.99 -15.16
N ILE A 136 -14.34 24.75 -14.22
CA ILE A 136 -14.79 26.11 -13.89
C ILE A 136 -14.56 27.04 -15.07
N ILE A 137 -13.37 26.99 -15.68
CA ILE A 137 -13.05 27.79 -16.86
C ILE A 137 -14.06 27.52 -17.98
N VAL A 138 -14.32 26.26 -18.28
CA VAL A 138 -15.23 25.89 -19.36
C VAL A 138 -16.67 26.27 -19.01
N ARG A 139 -17.19 25.86 -17.85
CA ARG A 139 -18.58 26.09 -17.44
C ARG A 139 -18.96 27.56 -17.44
N TYR A 140 -18.10 28.43 -16.90
CA TYR A 140 -18.42 29.86 -16.76
C TYR A 140 -17.90 30.74 -17.89
N HIS A 141 -16.96 30.26 -18.70
CA HIS A 141 -16.34 31.06 -19.77
C HIS A 141 -16.40 30.45 -21.17
N TYR A 142 -17.14 29.36 -21.40
CA TYR A 142 -17.28 28.77 -22.74
C TYR A 142 -17.68 29.80 -23.81
N ALA A 143 -18.64 30.68 -23.51
CA ALA A 143 -19.09 31.71 -24.46
C ALA A 143 -17.97 32.69 -24.82
N LYS A 144 -17.15 33.09 -23.84
CA LYS A 144 -16.00 33.97 -24.06
C LYS A 144 -14.90 33.27 -24.85
N LEU A 145 -14.66 31.98 -24.60
CA LEU A 145 -13.69 31.18 -25.33
C LEU A 145 -14.11 30.97 -26.80
N ILE A 146 -15.40 30.74 -27.06
CA ILE A 146 -15.95 30.69 -28.43
C ILE A 146 -15.78 32.04 -29.13
N LEU A 147 -16.15 33.15 -28.48
CA LEU A 147 -16.00 34.50 -29.04
C LEU A 147 -14.53 34.85 -29.34
N LEU A 148 -13.62 34.49 -28.44
CA LEU A 148 -12.18 34.63 -28.66
C LEU A 148 -11.73 33.77 -29.85
N GLY A 149 -12.25 32.55 -29.97
CA GLY A 149 -11.97 31.68 -31.10
C GLY A 149 -12.45 32.25 -32.44
N ILE A 150 -13.65 32.85 -32.47
CA ILE A 150 -14.20 33.55 -33.64
C ILE A 150 -13.31 34.75 -34.02
N LEU A 151 -12.88 35.54 -33.03
CA LEU A 151 -11.98 36.68 -33.25
C LEU A 151 -10.64 36.23 -33.83
N LEU A 152 -10.01 35.21 -33.23
CA LEU A 152 -8.74 34.66 -33.72
C LEU A 152 -8.87 34.04 -35.11
N SER A 153 -10.01 33.42 -35.41
CA SER A 153 -10.30 32.90 -36.76
C SER A 153 -10.45 33.99 -37.81
N SER A 154 -10.70 35.24 -37.40
CA SER A 154 -10.84 36.41 -38.27
C SER A 154 -9.51 37.13 -38.55
N ILE A 155 -8.42 36.71 -37.89
CA ILE A 155 -7.08 37.27 -38.15
C ILE A 155 -6.62 36.88 -39.57
N PRO A 156 -6.12 37.84 -40.37
CA PRO A 156 -5.72 37.60 -41.75
C PRO A 156 -4.59 36.56 -41.89
N MET A 157 -4.44 36.04 -43.12
CA MET A 157 -3.39 35.08 -43.51
C MET A 157 -3.42 33.73 -42.75
N LYS A 158 -4.55 33.36 -42.15
CA LYS A 158 -4.72 32.15 -41.34
C LYS A 158 -3.78 32.04 -40.14
N LEU A 159 -3.14 33.14 -39.70
CA LEU A 159 -2.11 33.10 -38.65
C LEU A 159 -2.62 32.46 -37.35
N ALA A 160 -3.85 32.79 -36.96
CA ALA A 160 -4.47 32.27 -35.74
C ALA A 160 -5.71 31.39 -36.00
N ARG A 161 -5.97 31.02 -37.27
CA ARG A 161 -7.19 30.29 -37.66
C ARG A 161 -7.29 28.92 -36.99
N GLY A 162 -6.19 28.18 -36.92
CA GLY A 162 -6.15 26.87 -36.25
C GLY A 162 -6.50 26.99 -34.77
N VAL A 163 -5.81 27.88 -34.06
CA VAL A 163 -6.04 28.16 -32.63
C VAL A 163 -7.47 28.65 -32.38
N GLY A 164 -8.00 29.51 -33.25
CA GLY A 164 -9.37 30.00 -33.13
C GLY A 164 -10.42 28.89 -33.27
N CYS A 165 -10.27 28.02 -34.27
CA CYS A 165 -11.16 26.87 -34.46
C CYS A 165 -11.02 25.84 -33.33
N TYR A 166 -9.79 25.65 -32.81
CA TYR A 166 -9.55 24.79 -31.66
C TYR A 166 -10.24 25.31 -30.39
N LEU A 167 -10.17 26.61 -30.11
CA LEU A 167 -10.87 27.20 -28.96
C LEU A 167 -12.39 27.08 -29.07
N ILE A 168 -12.96 27.24 -30.27
CA ILE A 168 -14.39 27.00 -30.50
C ILE A 168 -14.73 25.53 -30.21
N ALA A 169 -13.99 24.60 -30.80
CA ALA A 169 -14.21 23.17 -30.62
C ALA A 169 -14.03 22.71 -29.17
N PHE A 170 -12.97 23.20 -28.51
CA PHE A 170 -12.65 22.90 -27.11
C PHE A 170 -13.80 23.31 -26.21
N SER A 171 -14.32 24.53 -26.39
CA SER A 171 -15.42 25.06 -25.60
C SER A 171 -16.70 24.26 -25.76
N ILE A 172 -17.00 23.80 -26.99
CA ILE A 172 -18.18 22.96 -27.26
C ILE A 172 -18.01 21.58 -26.60
N VAL A 173 -16.90 20.91 -26.89
CA VAL A 173 -16.67 19.52 -26.50
C VAL A 173 -16.50 19.39 -24.99
N PHE A 174 -15.69 20.26 -24.36
CA PHE A 174 -15.49 20.19 -22.91
C PHE A 174 -16.72 20.63 -22.12
N TYR A 175 -17.52 21.56 -22.63
CA TYR A 175 -18.73 21.98 -21.92
C TYR A 175 -19.77 20.85 -21.87
N ALA A 176 -19.97 20.13 -22.97
CA ALA A 176 -20.87 18.99 -23.01
C ALA A 176 -20.26 17.72 -22.39
N GLY A 177 -18.94 17.53 -22.52
CA GLY A 177 -18.25 16.29 -22.18
C GLY A 177 -17.70 16.22 -20.75
N MET A 178 -17.22 17.31 -20.15
CA MET A 178 -16.67 17.27 -18.78
C MET A 178 -17.62 16.67 -17.73
N PRO A 179 -18.93 16.99 -17.73
CA PRO A 179 -19.86 16.47 -16.73
C PRO A 179 -20.06 14.95 -16.78
N LEU A 180 -19.67 14.29 -17.88
CA LEU A 180 -19.79 12.84 -18.06
C LEU A 180 -18.55 12.07 -17.59
N MET A 181 -17.46 12.76 -17.24
CA MET A 181 -16.25 12.14 -16.69
C MET A 181 -16.55 11.25 -15.48
N PRO A 182 -17.42 11.64 -14.53
CA PRO A 182 -17.87 10.78 -13.45
C PRO A 182 -18.32 9.39 -13.85
N LEU A 183 -19.23 9.32 -14.84
CA LEU A 183 -19.80 8.07 -15.34
C LEU A 183 -18.71 7.20 -15.96
N PHE A 184 -17.86 7.81 -16.79
CA PHE A 184 -16.72 7.11 -17.39
C PHE A 184 -15.80 6.52 -16.31
N VAL A 185 -15.44 7.30 -15.28
CA VAL A 185 -14.55 6.78 -14.24
C VAL A 185 -15.22 5.67 -13.46
N GLU A 186 -16.52 5.78 -13.15
CA GLU A 186 -17.23 4.76 -12.39
C GLU A 186 -17.35 3.43 -13.15
N ASP A 187 -17.60 3.46 -14.46
CA ASP A 187 -17.69 2.28 -15.32
C ASP A 187 -16.35 1.52 -15.45
N PHE A 188 -15.22 2.23 -15.37
CA PHE A 188 -13.88 1.64 -15.54
C PHE A 188 -13.07 1.54 -14.24
N SER A 189 -13.60 2.05 -13.12
CA SER A 189 -12.89 2.02 -11.83
C SER A 189 -12.92 0.63 -11.21
N THR A 190 -11.84 0.30 -10.51
CA THR A 190 -11.82 -0.85 -9.60
C THR A 190 -12.20 -0.39 -8.21
N PRO A 191 -13.07 -1.10 -7.47
CA PRO A 191 -13.33 -0.77 -6.08
C PRO A 191 -12.00 -0.73 -5.31
N LEU A 192 -11.86 0.26 -4.41
CA LEU A 192 -10.68 0.34 -3.55
C LEU A 192 -10.74 -0.86 -2.61
N GLU A 193 -9.79 -1.79 -2.78
CA GLU A 193 -9.53 -2.81 -1.79
C GLU A 193 -8.73 -2.14 -0.68
N TYR A 194 -9.40 -1.78 0.40
CA TYR A 194 -8.70 -1.36 1.60
C TYR A 194 -7.83 -2.53 2.07
N PRO A 195 -6.58 -2.28 2.48
CA PRO A 195 -5.80 -3.32 3.14
C PRO A 195 -6.60 -3.73 4.36
N ASP A 196 -7.20 -4.92 4.29
CA ASP A 196 -8.03 -5.41 5.37
C ASP A 196 -7.11 -5.60 6.58
N MET A 197 -7.16 -4.64 7.51
CA MET A 197 -6.51 -4.71 8.82
C MET A 197 -7.28 -5.69 9.73
N ASN A 198 -7.90 -6.71 9.15
CA ASN A 198 -8.69 -7.70 9.87
C ASN A 198 -7.76 -8.63 10.66
N THR A 199 -7.40 -8.16 11.86
CA THR A 199 -7.62 -8.74 13.19
C THR A 199 -7.47 -10.24 13.48
N ASP A 200 -7.12 -11.11 12.52
CA ASP A 200 -6.81 -12.53 12.82
C ASP A 200 -5.46 -12.71 13.55
N VAL A 201 -4.83 -11.61 13.94
CA VAL A 201 -3.58 -11.59 14.67
C VAL A 201 -3.82 -10.89 16.00
N VAL A 202 -3.58 -11.60 17.09
CA VAL A 202 -3.58 -11.04 18.45
C VAL A 202 -2.15 -10.79 18.86
N GLN A 203 -1.85 -9.55 19.26
CA GLN A 203 -0.57 -9.23 19.86
C GLN A 203 -0.47 -9.90 21.23
N GLY A 204 0.68 -10.50 21.51
CA GLY A 204 0.86 -11.21 22.75
C GLY A 204 2.30 -11.64 23.02
N ALA A 205 2.47 -12.45 24.05
CA ALA A 205 3.72 -13.11 24.36
C ALA A 205 3.42 -14.54 24.82
N ILE A 206 4.22 -15.49 24.37
CA ILE A 206 4.22 -16.84 24.92
C ILE A 206 5.31 -16.89 25.98
N ARG A 207 4.94 -17.23 27.20
CA ARG A 207 5.86 -17.47 28.31
C ARG A 207 5.95 -18.97 28.53
N VAL A 208 7.15 -19.52 28.36
CA VAL A 208 7.41 -20.95 28.55
C VAL A 208 7.99 -21.16 29.93
N LEU A 209 7.37 -22.05 30.71
CA LEU A 209 7.68 -22.35 32.10
C LEU A 209 8.02 -23.84 32.25
N ASP A 210 8.97 -24.17 33.11
CA ASP A 210 9.33 -25.55 33.45
C ASP A 210 8.29 -26.17 34.41
N GLN A 211 8.46 -27.44 34.79
CA GLN A 211 7.55 -28.16 35.70
C GLN A 211 7.33 -27.43 37.05
N ARG A 212 8.25 -26.56 37.46
CA ARG A 212 8.22 -25.80 38.73
C ARG A 212 7.76 -24.35 38.54
N GLY A 213 7.43 -23.95 37.31
CA GLY A 213 7.05 -22.57 37.00
C GLY A 213 8.24 -21.63 36.75
N VAL A 214 9.44 -22.14 36.50
CA VAL A 214 10.64 -21.33 36.20
C VAL A 214 10.72 -21.06 34.69
N PRO A 215 11.03 -19.83 34.23
CA PRO A 215 11.03 -19.51 32.81
C PRO A 215 12.13 -20.22 32.00
N VAL A 216 11.75 -20.88 30.90
CA VAL A 216 12.62 -21.72 30.06
C VAL A 216 13.26 -20.88 28.93
N PRO A 217 14.56 -20.56 29.00
CA PRO A 217 15.21 -19.80 27.96
C PRO A 217 15.45 -20.66 26.71
N TYR A 218 15.64 -20.03 25.55
CA TYR A 218 16.04 -20.67 24.28
C TYR A 218 15.16 -21.84 23.79
N ALA A 219 13.92 -21.95 24.25
CA ALA A 219 12.95 -22.91 23.74
C ALA A 219 12.43 -22.43 22.37
N VAL A 220 12.26 -23.37 21.44
CA VAL A 220 11.65 -23.12 20.14
C VAL A 220 10.18 -23.51 20.23
N VAL A 221 9.30 -22.53 20.06
CA VAL A 221 7.84 -22.72 20.11
C VAL A 221 7.28 -22.62 18.71
N SER A 222 6.63 -23.68 18.23
CA SER A 222 5.99 -23.72 16.92
C SER A 222 4.50 -24.00 17.03
N GLY A 223 3.69 -23.27 16.26
CA GLY A 223 2.24 -23.48 16.16
C GLY A 223 1.87 -24.14 14.83
N TYR A 224 1.09 -25.21 14.88
CA TYR A 224 0.59 -25.93 13.71
C TYR A 224 -0.93 -25.85 13.67
N ASP A 225 -1.48 -25.54 12.49
CA ASP A 225 -2.92 -25.49 12.28
C ASP A 225 -3.58 -26.83 12.60
N LEU A 226 -4.65 -26.83 13.41
CA LEU A 226 -5.29 -28.07 13.86
C LEU A 226 -5.97 -28.83 12.71
N GLU A 227 -6.47 -28.10 11.70
CA GLU A 227 -7.18 -28.69 10.57
C GLU A 227 -6.23 -29.11 9.44
N SER A 228 -5.32 -28.21 9.02
CA SER A 228 -4.42 -28.47 7.88
C SER A 228 -3.07 -29.08 8.24
N GLY A 229 -2.68 -29.08 9.52
CA GLY A 229 -1.34 -29.51 9.97
C GLY A 229 -0.20 -28.59 9.50
N ARG A 230 -0.51 -27.44 8.92
CA ARG A 230 0.47 -26.50 8.38
C ARG A 230 1.12 -25.68 9.50
N LEU A 231 2.42 -25.46 9.42
CA LEU A 231 3.14 -24.54 10.30
C LEU A 231 2.60 -23.10 10.14
N LEU A 232 2.13 -22.52 11.25
CA LEU A 232 1.60 -21.17 11.34
C LEU A 232 2.67 -20.17 11.79
N PHE A 233 3.40 -20.50 12.85
CA PHE A 233 4.46 -19.66 13.39
C PHE A 233 5.57 -20.47 14.07
N THR A 234 6.75 -19.86 14.21
CA THR A 234 7.87 -20.34 15.02
C THR A 234 8.51 -19.15 15.74
N TYR A 235 8.69 -19.26 17.05
CA TYR A 235 9.33 -18.25 17.90
C TYR A 235 10.37 -18.89 18.81
N THR A 236 11.37 -18.11 19.23
CA THR A 236 12.32 -18.48 20.28
C THR A 236 12.09 -17.68 21.55
N THR A 237 12.26 -18.33 22.70
CA THR A 237 12.23 -17.64 24.00
C THR A 237 13.57 -16.96 24.30
N ASN A 238 13.49 -15.77 24.92
CA ASN A 238 14.66 -15.06 25.44
C ASN A 238 15.13 -15.64 26.78
N THR A 239 16.12 -15.01 27.43
CA THR A 239 16.62 -15.41 28.76
C THR A 239 15.56 -15.40 29.86
N LEU A 240 14.44 -14.71 29.65
CA LEU A 240 13.31 -14.65 30.58
C LEU A 240 12.20 -15.66 30.22
N GLY A 241 12.45 -16.59 29.29
CA GLY A 241 11.48 -17.58 28.85
C GLY A 241 10.31 -17.00 28.04
N ILE A 242 10.44 -15.78 27.52
CA ILE A 242 9.37 -15.08 26.79
C ILE A 242 9.72 -14.98 25.31
N THR A 243 8.75 -15.28 24.45
CA THR A 243 8.88 -15.06 22.99
C THR A 243 8.77 -13.57 22.67
N THR A 244 9.73 -13.03 21.91
CA THR A 244 9.67 -11.63 21.48
C THR A 244 8.90 -11.49 20.18
N ILE A 245 7.69 -10.92 20.25
CA ILE A 245 6.96 -10.48 19.05
C ILE A 245 7.54 -9.14 18.61
N LYS A 246 8.21 -9.12 17.46
CA LYS A 246 9.06 -8.00 17.00
C LYS A 246 8.29 -6.91 16.24
N SER A 247 7.05 -7.17 15.84
CA SER A 247 6.25 -6.29 14.96
C SER A 247 4.82 -6.12 15.47
N PRO A 248 4.19 -4.94 15.30
CA PRO A 248 2.79 -4.72 15.63
C PRO A 248 1.81 -5.47 14.71
N LEU A 249 2.32 -6.07 13.63
CA LEU A 249 1.54 -6.81 12.63
C LEU A 249 1.73 -8.33 12.74
N ASP A 250 2.61 -8.76 13.66
CA ASP A 250 2.88 -10.16 13.96
C ASP A 250 2.17 -10.53 15.27
N GLY A 251 1.83 -11.81 15.42
CA GLY A 251 1.09 -12.25 16.59
C GLY A 251 0.58 -13.67 16.48
N LEU A 252 -0.33 -14.02 17.38
CA LEU A 252 -0.96 -15.32 17.44
C LEU A 252 -2.26 -15.34 16.62
N PRO A 253 -2.63 -16.46 15.98
CA PRO A 253 -3.91 -16.61 15.27
C PRO A 253 -5.11 -16.35 16.21
N ARG A 254 -6.02 -15.44 15.83
CA ARG A 254 -7.19 -15.08 16.65
C ARG A 254 -8.38 -16.02 16.42
N SER A 255 -8.61 -16.45 15.19
CA SER A 255 -9.81 -17.18 14.76
C SER A 255 -9.57 -18.68 14.59
N ARG A 256 -8.32 -19.13 14.70
CA ARG A 256 -7.93 -20.52 14.46
C ARG A 256 -7.37 -21.18 15.71
N ALA A 257 -7.78 -22.43 15.93
CA ALA A 257 -7.15 -23.27 16.93
C ALA A 257 -5.87 -23.89 16.34
N TYR A 258 -4.83 -24.00 17.15
CA TYR A 258 -3.56 -24.56 16.73
C TYR A 258 -2.96 -25.47 17.80
N ASN A 259 -2.19 -26.46 17.34
CA ASN A 259 -1.37 -27.34 18.16
C ASN A 259 -0.01 -26.68 18.42
N LEU A 260 0.42 -26.66 19.67
CA LEU A 260 1.63 -26.01 20.13
C LEU A 260 2.69 -27.08 20.39
N VAL A 261 3.81 -26.96 19.69
CA VAL A 261 4.95 -27.86 19.80
C VAL A 261 6.12 -27.06 20.36
N VAL A 262 6.63 -27.47 21.53
CA VAL A 262 7.82 -26.87 22.13
C VAL A 262 8.99 -27.83 21.98
N GLU A 263 10.10 -27.29 21.50
CA GLU A 263 11.35 -28.02 21.34
C GLU A 263 12.45 -27.33 22.17
N VAL A 264 13.19 -28.13 22.91
CA VAL A 264 14.32 -27.69 23.73
C VAL A 264 15.52 -28.55 23.36
N MET A 265 16.59 -27.93 22.85
CA MET A 265 17.84 -28.61 22.52
C MET A 265 17.68 -29.86 21.63
N GLY A 266 16.76 -29.82 20.65
CA GLY A 266 16.53 -30.92 19.73
C GLY A 266 15.51 -31.97 20.20
N TRP A 267 14.95 -31.78 21.39
CA TRP A 267 13.94 -32.67 21.97
C TRP A 267 12.58 -32.00 22.00
N GLN A 268 11.58 -32.67 21.45
CA GLN A 268 10.19 -32.25 21.54
C GLN A 268 9.63 -32.61 22.92
N VAL A 269 8.98 -31.65 23.57
CA VAL A 269 8.54 -31.75 24.96
C VAL A 269 7.03 -31.58 25.05
N SER A 270 6.40 -32.29 25.98
CA SER A 270 4.98 -32.13 26.31
C SER A 270 4.71 -30.74 26.88
N ALA A 271 3.84 -30.00 26.20
CA ALA A 271 3.45 -28.65 26.56
C ALA A 271 1.98 -28.60 26.98
N ASN A 272 1.68 -27.81 28.00
CA ASN A 272 0.34 -27.58 28.52
C ASN A 272 0.05 -26.07 28.57
N PRO A 273 -0.91 -25.55 27.77
CA PRO A 273 -1.79 -26.30 26.86
C PRO A 273 -1.08 -26.76 25.59
N SER A 274 -1.36 -28.00 25.16
CA SER A 274 -0.90 -28.52 23.86
C SER A 274 -1.75 -27.98 22.71
N VAL A 275 -3.04 -27.75 22.94
CA VAL A 275 -3.96 -27.15 21.96
C VAL A 275 -4.43 -25.81 22.46
N VAL A 276 -4.14 -24.76 21.69
CA VAL A 276 -4.59 -23.40 22.00
C VAL A 276 -5.80 -23.09 21.15
N LYS A 277 -6.95 -22.84 21.81
CA LYS A 277 -8.20 -22.44 21.17
C LYS A 277 -8.40 -20.92 21.27
N PRO A 278 -9.03 -20.29 20.26
CA PRO A 278 -9.38 -18.87 20.27
C PRO A 278 -10.03 -18.34 21.56
N ALA A 279 -10.86 -19.15 22.22
CA ALA A 279 -11.54 -18.78 23.46
C ALA A 279 -10.59 -18.50 24.64
N LEU A 280 -9.36 -19.05 24.62
CA LEU A 280 -8.33 -18.74 25.63
C LEU A 280 -7.88 -17.26 25.55
N TYR A 281 -8.12 -16.59 24.43
CA TYR A 281 -7.78 -15.18 24.21
C TYR A 281 -8.92 -14.22 24.58
N GLU A 282 -10.16 -14.69 24.75
CA GLU A 282 -11.32 -13.81 24.96
C GLU A 282 -11.34 -13.15 26.35
N GLN A 283 -10.53 -13.64 27.29
CA GLN A 283 -10.49 -13.15 28.67
C GLN A 283 -9.52 -11.98 28.91
N SER A 284 -8.68 -11.60 27.94
CA SER A 284 -7.72 -10.49 28.10
C SER A 284 -8.32 -9.15 27.64
N ILE A 285 -8.96 -8.46 28.59
CA ILE A 285 -9.40 -7.07 28.43
C ILE A 285 -8.13 -6.18 28.30
N GLY A 286 -7.83 -5.66 27.10
CA GLY A 286 -6.73 -4.70 26.90
C GLY A 286 -5.81 -4.95 25.69
N GLY A 287 -6.06 -5.98 24.87
CA GLY A 287 -5.41 -6.12 23.55
C GLY A 287 -4.01 -6.74 23.53
N ARG A 288 -3.51 -7.23 24.67
CA ARG A 288 -2.32 -8.09 24.75
C ARG A 288 -2.65 -9.41 25.41
N VAL A 289 -2.33 -10.52 24.74
CA VAL A 289 -2.48 -11.88 25.27
C VAL A 289 -1.15 -12.36 25.83
N GLU A 290 -1.13 -12.82 27.08
CA GLU A 290 -0.02 -13.60 27.60
C GLU A 290 -0.46 -15.06 27.66
N LEU A 291 0.24 -15.93 26.95
CA LEU A 291 0.00 -17.37 26.93
C LEU A 291 1.08 -18.05 27.76
N ASP A 292 0.70 -18.58 28.92
CA ASP A 292 1.56 -19.42 29.73
C ASP A 292 1.54 -20.86 29.22
N VAL A 293 2.72 -21.37 28.89
CA VAL A 293 2.94 -22.74 28.43
C VAL A 293 3.83 -23.44 29.43
N HIS A 294 3.26 -24.41 30.15
CA HIS A 294 3.97 -25.23 31.12
C HIS A 294 4.52 -26.49 30.46
N LEU A 295 5.80 -26.76 30.64
CA LEU A 295 6.43 -28.01 30.21
C LEU A 295 6.32 -29.04 31.33
N GLU A 296 5.71 -30.19 31.03
CA GLU A 296 5.43 -31.22 32.04
C GLU A 296 6.69 -32.05 32.36
N ASP A 297 7.56 -32.24 31.37
CA ASP A 297 8.67 -33.19 31.42
C ASP A 297 10.06 -32.52 31.49
N VAL A 298 10.13 -31.18 31.59
CA VAL A 298 11.39 -30.42 31.55
C VAL A 298 11.60 -29.64 32.84
N VAL A 299 12.86 -29.67 33.29
CA VAL A 299 13.35 -28.87 34.40
C VAL A 299 14.63 -28.14 34.02
N ILE A 300 14.68 -26.83 34.33
CA ILE A 300 15.86 -26.01 34.04
C ILE A 300 16.89 -26.19 35.16
N VAL A 301 18.11 -26.51 34.77
CA VAL A 301 19.27 -26.61 35.67
C VAL A 301 20.08 -25.31 35.64
N ASP A 302 20.30 -24.76 34.44
CA ASP A 302 21.04 -23.52 34.22
C ASP A 302 20.41 -22.69 33.09
N GLU A 303 20.38 -21.36 33.28
CA GLU A 303 19.81 -20.39 32.33
C GLU A 303 20.54 -20.36 30.97
N ARG A 304 21.76 -20.90 30.90
CA ARG A 304 22.58 -20.97 29.66
C ARG A 304 22.23 -22.15 28.76
N GLY A 305 21.08 -22.78 28.99
CA GLY A 305 20.55 -23.84 28.14
C GLY A 305 20.91 -25.25 28.61
N VAL A 306 20.97 -25.48 29.92
CA VAL A 306 21.12 -26.83 30.50
C VAL A 306 19.77 -27.29 31.06
N TYR A 307 19.24 -28.36 30.49
CA TYR A 307 17.91 -28.87 30.80
C TYR A 307 17.97 -30.33 31.20
N LEU A 308 17.08 -30.69 32.13
CA LEU A 308 16.88 -32.05 32.59
C LEU A 308 15.48 -32.49 32.12
N LEU A 309 15.43 -33.53 31.29
CA LEU A 309 14.20 -34.16 30.80
C LEU A 309 13.88 -35.36 31.69
N VAL A 310 12.77 -35.29 32.41
CA VAL A 310 12.42 -36.22 33.50
C VAL A 310 11.33 -37.21 33.07
N GLY A 311 10.77 -37.03 31.86
CA GLY A 311 9.67 -37.86 31.36
C GLY A 311 8.49 -37.82 32.33
N ASN A 312 7.90 -38.98 32.64
CA ASN A 312 6.76 -39.08 33.56
C ASN A 312 7.09 -38.79 35.03
N GLY A 313 8.35 -38.50 35.36
CA GLY A 313 8.78 -38.20 36.72
C GLY A 313 8.57 -36.75 37.14
N SER A 314 8.59 -36.50 38.44
CA SER A 314 8.59 -35.15 39.01
C SER A 314 9.91 -34.83 39.70
N VAL A 315 10.35 -33.58 39.62
CA VAL A 315 11.48 -33.08 40.41
C VAL A 315 10.95 -32.49 41.71
N SER A 316 11.39 -33.02 42.85
CA SER A 316 10.91 -32.58 44.15
C SER A 316 11.52 -31.23 44.55
N SER A 317 12.80 -31.01 44.28
CA SER A 317 13.48 -29.74 44.55
C SER A 317 14.82 -29.63 43.82
N ILE A 318 15.25 -28.38 43.58
CA ILE A 318 16.64 -28.08 43.22
C ILE A 318 17.20 -27.12 44.26
N SER A 319 18.32 -27.49 44.85
CA SER A 319 19.11 -26.59 45.70
C SER A 319 20.45 -26.29 45.04
N GLU A 320 20.98 -25.10 45.27
CA GLU A 320 22.31 -24.73 44.80
C GLU A 320 23.24 -24.56 45.99
N GLU A 321 24.38 -25.24 45.97
CA GLU A 321 25.42 -25.10 46.99
C GLU A 321 26.78 -25.05 46.28
N GLU A 322 27.57 -24.00 46.52
CA GLU A 322 28.92 -23.80 45.96
C GLU A 322 29.04 -23.96 44.43
N GLY A 323 28.04 -23.49 43.68
CA GLY A 323 28.02 -23.59 42.20
C GLY A 323 27.76 -25.00 41.66
N THR A 324 27.32 -25.92 42.53
CA THR A 324 26.80 -27.23 42.16
C THR A 324 25.30 -27.27 42.43
N LYS A 325 24.52 -27.63 41.40
CA LYS A 325 23.08 -27.81 41.51
C LYS A 325 22.81 -29.23 42.01
N ARG A 326 22.06 -29.38 43.09
CA ARG A 326 21.56 -30.66 43.59
C ARG A 326 20.12 -30.82 43.14
N VAL A 327 19.84 -31.85 42.34
CA VAL A 327 18.50 -32.16 41.84
C VAL A 327 17.98 -33.39 42.57
N TYR A 328 16.87 -33.24 43.29
CA TYR A 328 16.18 -34.36 43.94
C TYR A 328 15.00 -34.80 43.08
N LEU A 329 14.97 -36.09 42.72
CA LEU A 329 13.86 -36.68 41.97
C LEU A 329 12.78 -37.20 42.91
N GLY A 330 11.53 -37.15 42.45
CA GLY A 330 10.37 -37.57 43.21
C GLY A 330 10.17 -39.08 43.30
N GLU A 331 10.66 -39.87 42.32
CA GLU A 331 10.45 -41.33 42.30
C GLU A 331 11.72 -42.12 41.89
N PRO A 332 11.95 -43.30 42.48
CA PRO A 332 13.14 -44.11 42.19
C PRO A 332 12.98 -44.92 40.90
N GLY A 333 14.09 -45.29 40.26
CA GLY A 333 14.09 -46.09 39.03
C GLY A 333 13.79 -45.28 37.76
N GLN A 334 14.00 -43.97 37.79
CA GLN A 334 13.73 -43.09 36.66
C GLN A 334 14.98 -42.94 35.76
N HIS A 335 14.73 -42.92 34.44
CA HIS A 335 15.71 -42.53 33.44
C HIS A 335 15.55 -41.04 33.16
N VAL A 336 16.64 -40.28 33.32
CA VAL A 336 16.62 -38.84 33.14
C VAL A 336 17.64 -38.46 32.09
N LEU A 337 17.26 -37.56 31.18
CA LEU A 337 18.14 -37.11 30.11
C LEU A 337 18.60 -35.68 30.39
N LEU A 338 19.91 -35.52 30.62
CA LEU A 338 20.53 -34.21 30.77
C LEU A 338 21.00 -33.72 29.40
N VAL A 339 20.45 -32.61 28.93
CA VAL A 339 20.71 -32.05 27.60
C VAL A 339 21.33 -30.66 27.73
N HIS A 340 22.42 -30.44 27.00
CA HIS A 340 23.16 -29.18 27.05
C HIS A 340 23.94 -28.90 25.76
N PRO A 341 24.29 -27.63 25.47
CA PRO A 341 25.17 -27.33 24.35
C PRO A 341 26.59 -27.82 24.63
N SER A 342 27.31 -28.20 23.58
CA SER A 342 28.67 -28.75 23.65
C SER A 342 29.70 -27.74 24.18
N THR A 343 29.35 -26.46 24.25
CA THR A 343 30.17 -25.40 24.82
C THR A 343 30.24 -25.46 26.35
N CYS A 344 29.33 -26.20 27.00
CA CYS A 344 29.26 -26.30 28.45
C CYS A 344 30.01 -27.54 28.95
N TYR A 345 30.89 -27.34 29.94
CA TYR A 345 31.55 -28.44 30.65
C TYR A 345 30.69 -28.83 31.84
N ILE A 346 30.10 -30.01 31.77
CA ILE A 346 29.22 -30.52 32.82
C ILE A 346 29.88 -31.71 33.51
N ASP A 347 29.91 -31.65 34.84
CA ASP A 347 30.25 -32.76 35.71
C ASP A 347 28.99 -33.23 36.43
N VAL A 348 28.68 -34.52 36.36
CA VAL A 348 27.45 -35.11 36.89
C VAL A 348 27.80 -36.25 37.83
N SER A 349 27.25 -36.25 39.05
CA SER A 349 27.32 -37.42 39.92
C SER A 349 26.25 -38.44 39.54
N GLY A 350 26.68 -39.63 39.12
CA GLY A 350 25.77 -40.74 38.80
C GLY A 350 26.34 -41.66 37.73
N TYR A 351 25.65 -42.78 37.50
CA TYR A 351 25.97 -43.69 36.40
C TYR A 351 25.37 -43.16 35.09
N ILE A 352 26.23 -42.58 34.24
CA ILE A 352 25.86 -42.22 32.88
C ILE A 352 25.79 -43.50 32.05
N LEU A 353 24.58 -43.87 31.61
CA LEU A 353 24.35 -45.04 30.78
C LEU A 353 24.83 -44.81 29.36
N THR A 354 24.43 -43.69 28.77
CA THR A 354 24.72 -43.35 27.38
C THR A 354 25.03 -41.86 27.24
N ARG A 355 25.96 -41.55 26.34
CA ARG A 355 26.28 -40.18 25.93
C ARG A 355 26.17 -40.11 24.42
N SER A 356 25.33 -39.21 23.93
CA SER A 356 25.15 -38.99 22.49
C SER A 356 25.31 -37.52 22.14
N THR A 357 25.69 -37.26 20.89
CA THR A 357 25.82 -35.91 20.34
C THR A 357 24.93 -35.78 19.12
N SER A 358 24.21 -34.67 19.04
CA SER A 358 23.33 -34.34 17.92
C SER A 358 23.52 -32.89 17.51
N THR A 359 23.02 -32.53 16.33
CA THR A 359 23.00 -31.15 15.84
C THR A 359 21.57 -30.65 15.81
N TRP A 360 21.33 -29.51 16.46
CA TRP A 360 20.03 -28.86 16.52
C TRP A 360 20.18 -27.37 16.18
N ASN A 361 19.54 -26.90 15.11
CA ASN A 361 19.61 -25.49 14.68
C ASN A 361 21.04 -24.92 14.62
N ASN A 362 21.98 -25.69 14.07
CA ASN A 362 23.42 -25.40 14.00
C ASN A 362 24.17 -25.36 15.36
N ILE A 363 23.54 -25.83 16.44
CA ILE A 363 24.15 -26.02 17.74
C ILE A 363 24.45 -27.50 17.94
N LEU A 364 25.67 -27.81 18.35
CA LEU A 364 26.04 -29.14 18.80
C LEU A 364 25.50 -29.35 20.22
N VAL A 365 24.59 -30.31 20.35
CA VAL A 365 23.94 -30.69 21.60
C VAL A 365 24.54 -32.00 22.09
N VAL A 366 24.80 -32.07 23.39
CA VAL A 366 25.23 -33.28 24.10
C VAL A 366 24.06 -33.71 24.98
N SER A 367 23.72 -35.01 24.93
CA SER A 367 22.76 -35.61 25.84
C SER A 367 23.42 -36.73 26.63
N ASN A 368 23.18 -36.75 27.94
CA ASN A 368 23.66 -37.78 28.85
C ASN A 368 22.44 -38.44 29.50
N GLU A 369 22.29 -39.75 29.30
CA GLU A 369 21.25 -40.54 29.96
C GLU A 369 21.77 -40.99 31.33
N ILE A 370 21.03 -40.63 32.37
CA ILE A 370 21.38 -40.87 33.76
C ILE A 370 20.30 -41.77 34.35
N PHE A 371 20.73 -42.89 34.94
CA PHE A 371 19.84 -43.77 35.69
C PHE A 371 19.89 -43.44 37.17
N VAL A 372 18.72 -43.27 37.79
CA VAL A 372 18.63 -42.98 39.23
C VAL A 372 18.04 -44.17 39.97
N GLU A 373 18.89 -44.86 40.71
CA GLU A 373 18.53 -46.03 41.52
C GLU A 373 17.74 -45.66 42.78
N ASN A 374 18.04 -44.51 43.40
CA ASN A 374 17.46 -44.13 44.69
C ASN A 374 17.13 -42.62 44.74
N THR A 375 15.94 -42.25 45.22
CA THR A 375 15.49 -40.85 45.34
C THR A 375 16.09 -40.09 46.51
N SER A 376 16.67 -40.79 47.49
CA SER A 376 17.29 -40.13 48.64
C SER A 376 18.62 -39.47 48.31
N GLU A 377 19.24 -39.81 47.17
CA GLU A 377 20.50 -39.23 46.73
C GLU A 377 20.26 -38.24 45.58
N PRO A 378 20.70 -36.97 45.71
CA PRO A 378 20.52 -36.01 44.64
C PRO A 378 21.48 -36.26 43.47
N ILE A 379 21.03 -35.96 42.26
CA ILE A 379 21.94 -35.79 41.12
C ILE A 379 22.67 -34.45 41.32
N MET A 380 23.99 -34.51 41.51
CA MET A 380 24.85 -33.33 41.56
C MET A 380 25.25 -32.96 40.14
N ILE A 381 24.94 -31.73 39.73
CA ILE A 381 25.28 -31.21 38.40
C ILE A 381 26.11 -29.94 38.59
N SER A 382 27.37 -29.96 38.17
CA SER A 382 28.25 -28.78 38.14
C SER A 382 28.40 -28.30 36.70
N VAL A 383 27.99 -27.06 36.45
CA VAL A 383 28.07 -26.43 35.12
C VAL A 383 29.24 -25.44 35.10
N LYS A 384 30.23 -25.68 34.24
CA LYS A 384 31.44 -24.85 34.09
C LYS A 384 31.59 -24.37 32.64
N HIS A 385 32.14 -23.17 32.49
CA HIS A 385 32.50 -22.56 31.20
C HIS A 385 31.41 -22.62 30.12
N CYS A 386 30.15 -22.40 30.49
CA CYS A 386 29.01 -22.47 29.58
C CYS A 386 28.77 -21.12 28.89
N SER A 387 28.60 -21.14 27.56
CA SER A 387 28.18 -19.98 26.76
C SER A 387 26.73 -20.15 26.30
N ALA A 388 25.98 -19.06 26.32
CA ALA A 388 24.59 -19.06 25.88
C ALA A 388 24.46 -19.48 24.40
N PRO A 389 23.48 -20.33 24.06
CA PRO A 389 23.21 -20.71 22.68
C PRO A 389 22.69 -19.50 21.87
N SER A 390 23.16 -19.36 20.63
CA SER A 390 22.70 -18.33 19.70
C SER A 390 21.60 -18.90 18.81
N ILE A 391 20.33 -18.67 19.18
CA ILE A 391 19.16 -19.10 18.41
C ILE A 391 18.22 -17.92 18.23
N ASP A 392 18.02 -17.50 16.98
CA ASP A 392 17.02 -16.48 16.61
C ASP A 392 16.15 -17.03 15.47
N LEU A 393 15.25 -17.96 15.80
CA LEU A 393 14.24 -18.45 14.88
C LEU A 393 12.97 -17.62 15.06
N TYR A 394 12.68 -16.81 14.05
CA TYR A 394 11.52 -15.93 14.03
C TYR A 394 10.77 -16.08 12.71
N ARG A 395 9.64 -16.78 12.76
CA ARG A 395 8.71 -16.96 11.65
C ARG A 395 7.30 -16.65 12.14
N PRO A 396 6.85 -15.38 12.06
CA PRO A 396 5.56 -14.99 12.62
C PRO A 396 4.39 -15.51 11.77
N TYR A 397 3.25 -15.73 12.43
CA TYR A 397 1.99 -15.92 11.71
C TYR A 397 1.60 -14.58 11.09
N THR A 398 1.42 -14.58 9.77
CA THR A 398 0.97 -13.42 8.99
C THR A 398 -0.22 -13.86 8.14
N LEU A 399 -1.25 -13.01 8.02
CA LEU A 399 -2.45 -13.33 7.25
C LEU A 399 -2.11 -13.68 5.80
N SER A 400 -2.61 -14.82 5.36
CA SER A 400 -2.38 -15.45 4.05
C SER A 400 -2.86 -14.60 2.87
N THR A 401 -2.04 -13.66 2.46
CA THR A 401 -1.73 -13.40 1.06
C THR A 401 -0.24 -13.15 1.06
N GLY A 402 0.58 -13.84 0.27
CA GLY A 402 2.06 -13.74 0.30
C GLY A 402 2.65 -12.35 -0.05
N LEU A 403 1.88 -11.28 0.09
CA LEU A 403 2.21 -9.88 -0.08
C LEU A 403 2.57 -9.29 1.27
N SER A 404 3.74 -8.65 1.33
CA SER A 404 4.14 -7.89 2.51
C SER A 404 3.20 -6.70 2.74
N VAL A 405 3.19 -6.15 3.95
CA VAL A 405 2.41 -4.96 4.30
C VAL A 405 2.71 -3.80 3.34
N LYS A 406 3.98 -3.67 2.92
CA LYS A 406 4.43 -2.73 1.90
C LYS A 406 3.69 -2.92 0.58
N ASP A 407 3.54 -4.16 0.15
CA ASP A 407 2.91 -4.50 -1.13
C ASP A 407 1.40 -4.21 -1.11
N ARG A 408 0.75 -4.35 0.06
CA ARG A 408 -0.65 -3.97 0.23
C ARG A 408 -0.86 -2.45 0.13
N PHE A 409 0.01 -1.67 0.76
CA PHE A 409 -0.01 -0.20 0.61
C PHE A 409 0.33 0.22 -0.83
N ALA A 410 1.25 -0.48 -1.50
CA ALA A 410 1.58 -0.24 -2.90
C ALA A 410 0.41 -0.59 -3.84
N GLN A 411 -0.29 -1.70 -3.60
CA GLN A 411 -1.49 -2.09 -4.35
C GLN A 411 -2.61 -1.06 -4.19
N THR A 412 -2.85 -0.62 -2.96
CA THR A 412 -3.85 0.43 -2.66
C THR A 412 -3.47 1.75 -3.35
N ALA A 413 -2.19 2.14 -3.27
CA ALA A 413 -1.66 3.33 -3.94
C ALA A 413 -1.82 3.24 -5.47
N SER A 414 -1.61 2.06 -6.06
CA SER A 414 -1.82 1.82 -7.49
C SER A 414 -3.29 1.97 -7.90
N GLN A 415 -4.22 1.41 -7.11
CA GLN A 415 -5.66 1.57 -7.36
C GLN A 415 -6.11 3.03 -7.25
N ILE A 416 -5.56 3.78 -6.29
CA ILE A 416 -5.78 5.23 -6.15
C ILE A 416 -5.29 5.95 -7.42
N ILE A 417 -4.07 5.69 -7.88
CA ILE A 417 -3.54 6.32 -9.10
C ILE A 417 -4.40 5.97 -10.32
N LEU A 418 -4.80 4.71 -10.46
CA LEU A 418 -5.66 4.29 -11.57
C LEU A 418 -6.99 5.05 -11.59
N ASN A 419 -7.69 5.07 -10.46
CA ASN A 419 -9.04 5.62 -10.36
C ASN A 419 -9.09 7.15 -10.41
N TYR A 420 -8.07 7.84 -9.87
CA TYR A 420 -8.11 9.29 -9.69
C TYR A 420 -7.14 10.06 -10.58
N VAL A 421 -6.18 9.39 -11.21
CA VAL A 421 -5.22 10.03 -12.14
C VAL A 421 -5.39 9.49 -13.55
N VAL A 422 -5.25 8.17 -13.73
CA VAL A 422 -5.21 7.55 -15.06
C VAL A 422 -6.54 7.66 -15.77
N LEU A 423 -7.64 7.21 -15.14
CA LEU A 423 -8.96 7.24 -15.78
C LEU A 423 -9.42 8.68 -16.13
N PRO A 424 -9.34 9.68 -15.23
CA PRO A 424 -9.64 11.07 -15.60
C PRO A 424 -8.73 11.61 -16.71
N ALA A 425 -7.43 11.29 -16.70
CA ALA A 425 -6.51 11.75 -17.75
C ALA A 425 -6.83 11.13 -19.11
N VAL A 426 -7.17 9.83 -19.16
CA VAL A 426 -7.63 9.15 -20.37
C VAL A 426 -8.91 9.81 -20.89
N TYR A 427 -9.85 10.12 -20.01
CA TYR A 427 -11.08 10.80 -20.41
C TYR A 427 -10.82 12.18 -21.01
N VAL A 428 -9.97 12.99 -20.37
CA VAL A 428 -9.55 14.29 -20.92
C VAL A 428 -8.84 14.12 -22.27
N ALA A 429 -8.00 13.09 -22.45
CA ALA A 429 -7.35 12.80 -23.72
C ALA A 429 -8.37 12.46 -24.83
N ILE A 430 -9.44 11.73 -24.49
CA ILE A 430 -10.55 11.47 -25.42
C ILE A 430 -11.23 12.78 -25.82
N LEU A 431 -11.54 13.66 -24.85
CA LEU A 431 -12.12 14.97 -25.14
C LEU A 431 -11.20 15.85 -26.01
N LEU A 432 -9.89 15.83 -25.76
CA LEU A 432 -8.90 16.54 -26.59
C LEU A 432 -8.85 15.98 -28.01
N SER A 433 -8.94 14.65 -28.17
CA SER A 433 -9.00 14.01 -29.49
C SER A 433 -10.25 14.45 -30.26
N ILE A 434 -11.43 14.42 -29.63
CA ILE A 434 -12.69 14.88 -30.24
C ILE A 434 -12.59 16.38 -30.57
N THR A 435 -12.01 17.18 -29.68
CA THR A 435 -11.76 18.60 -29.89
C THR A 435 -10.90 18.82 -31.14
N SER A 436 -9.80 18.09 -31.29
CA SER A 436 -8.91 18.20 -32.44
C SER A 436 -9.60 17.80 -33.75
N ALA A 437 -10.44 16.74 -33.71
CA ALA A 437 -11.22 16.30 -34.87
C ALA A 437 -12.25 17.37 -35.28
N LEU A 438 -12.98 17.94 -34.33
CA LEU A 438 -13.95 18.99 -34.58
C LEU A 438 -13.25 20.27 -35.09
N ALA A 439 -12.13 20.67 -34.48
CA ALA A 439 -11.33 21.81 -34.92
C ALA A 439 -10.80 21.63 -36.36
N TYR A 440 -10.42 20.40 -36.73
CA TYR A 440 -10.00 20.06 -38.08
C TYR A 440 -11.16 20.21 -39.08
N THR A 441 -12.36 19.73 -38.73
CA THR A 441 -13.55 19.90 -39.60
C THR A 441 -13.94 21.36 -39.78
N LEU A 442 -13.84 22.17 -38.73
CA LEU A 442 -14.10 23.61 -38.77
C LEU A 442 -13.04 24.34 -39.61
N SER A 443 -11.77 24.07 -39.38
CA SER A 443 -10.68 24.81 -40.03
C SER A 443 -10.40 24.37 -41.46
N GLY A 444 -10.71 23.11 -41.83
CA GLY A 444 -10.43 22.53 -43.14
C GLY A 444 -8.93 22.31 -43.43
N ALA A 445 -8.06 22.43 -42.42
CA ALA A 445 -6.62 22.25 -42.53
C ALA A 445 -6.05 21.65 -41.24
N ARG A 446 -5.03 20.79 -41.35
CA ARG A 446 -4.32 20.28 -40.16
C ARG A 446 -3.66 21.48 -39.47
N GLU A 447 -3.74 21.52 -38.14
CA GLU A 447 -2.98 22.46 -37.33
C GLU A 447 -1.51 22.42 -37.78
N LYS A 448 -1.09 23.46 -38.49
CA LYS A 448 0.33 23.76 -38.57
C LYS A 448 0.64 24.54 -37.31
N LEU A 449 0.99 23.83 -36.24
CA LEU A 449 1.85 24.44 -35.23
C LEU A 449 3.01 25.11 -35.99
N PRO A 450 3.32 26.38 -35.74
CA PRO A 450 4.46 27.06 -36.36
C PRO A 450 5.74 26.54 -35.70
N LEU A 451 6.01 25.25 -35.86
CA LEU A 451 7.29 24.61 -35.57
C LEU A 451 7.70 23.92 -36.86
N LYS A 452 8.06 24.74 -37.86
CA LYS A 452 9.02 24.27 -38.84
C LYS A 452 10.38 24.36 -38.13
N PRO A 453 11.09 23.24 -37.89
CA PRO A 453 12.49 23.34 -37.55
C PRO A 453 13.17 24.01 -38.74
N TRP A 454 13.88 25.09 -38.46
CA TRP A 454 14.88 25.63 -39.37
C TRP A 454 16.06 24.66 -39.42
#